data_AF-A0A6A4VRJ1-F1
#
_entry.id   AF-A0A6A4VRJ1-F1
#
_cell.length_a   1.000
_cell.length_b   1.000
_cell.length_c   1.000
_cell.angle_alpha   90.00
_cell.angle_beta   90.00
_cell.angle_gamma   90.00
#
_symmetry.space_group_name_H-M   'P 1'
#
loop_
_entity.id
_entity.type
_entity.pdbx_description
1 polymer ?
#
loop_
_entity_poly.entity_id
_entity_poly.type
_entity_poly.pdbx_seq_one_letter_code
_entity_poly.pdbx_strand_id
1 'polypeptide(L)'
;METTEIANAFLSRAANTTKYMTSAQRVDSLTDLVLSYNSDKHDHMPELLLAKMAAATRRVSELAEEQQALLDKHGLAVEDVGELVEELKLLAVSLSTRDLRSDGSDLRNAIELVSDSLRVRQASVSRVASTPKQRAKLRRLVVADKKKLNKLLSRYQQTTGVLIDADACADGHFPWHEEYSAVGPLSLSEKRALCDVYMKRRRAQEERDIVKQEMERLLTYGSYVMDVLLQKLEDYQLIVLSHGAVMAGMVLHEEARGDDAGRLQRLDEPGAYAKPLRFQAYRLYMVWRCGRLGRGNRQPVPSCVVVNIRKKWPSPDGTYVGFKERTETL
;
A
#
# COMPACT_ATOMS: atom_id res chain seq x y z
N MET A 1 -0.73 -2.48 1.50
CA MET A 1 -1.71 -1.43 1.89
C MET A 1 -2.24 -1.53 3.34
N GLU A 2 -1.77 -0.65 4.22
CA GLU A 2 -2.36 -0.33 5.53
C GLU A 2 -3.88 -0.16 5.42
N THR A 3 -4.67 -0.76 6.31
CA THR A 3 -6.11 -0.44 6.33
C THR A 3 -6.24 1.03 6.71
N THR A 4 -7.16 1.75 6.07
CA THR A 4 -7.43 3.16 6.40
C THR A 4 -7.68 3.36 7.90
N GLU A 5 -8.16 2.33 8.58
CA GLU A 5 -8.36 2.27 10.02
C GLU A 5 -7.05 2.35 10.82
N ILE A 6 -5.98 1.67 10.40
CA ILE A 6 -4.67 1.73 11.07
C ILE A 6 -4.06 3.13 10.95
N ALA A 7 -4.13 3.72 9.74
CA ALA A 7 -3.68 5.09 9.49
C ALA A 7 -4.43 6.09 10.37
N ASN A 8 -5.76 5.98 10.38
CA ASN A 8 -6.62 6.85 11.16
C ASN A 8 -6.38 6.68 12.67
N ALA A 9 -6.11 5.44 13.12
CA ALA A 9 -5.78 5.17 14.52
C ALA A 9 -4.43 5.79 14.90
N PHE A 10 -3.40 5.68 14.05
CA PHE A 10 -2.12 6.35 14.26
C PHE A 10 -2.29 7.87 14.33
N LEU A 11 -2.95 8.48 13.34
CA LEU A 11 -3.19 9.93 13.31
C LEU A 11 -3.98 10.41 14.53
N SER A 12 -4.98 9.65 14.96
CA SER A 12 -5.76 9.97 16.16
C SER A 12 -4.91 9.90 17.43
N ARG A 13 -4.02 8.90 17.55
CA ARG A 13 -3.08 8.79 18.68
C ARG A 13 -2.09 9.95 18.68
N ALA A 14 -1.45 10.23 17.55
CA ALA A 14 -0.50 11.32 17.38
C ALA A 14 -1.11 12.70 17.67
N ALA A 15 -2.36 12.93 17.24
CA ALA A 15 -3.10 14.15 17.55
C ALA A 15 -3.40 14.29 19.05
N ASN A 16 -3.76 13.20 19.72
CA ASN A 16 -4.03 13.21 21.16
C ASN A 16 -2.76 13.41 22.00
N THR A 17 -1.66 12.73 21.67
CA THR A 17 -0.40 12.84 22.42
C THR A 17 0.25 14.21 22.29
N THR A 18 0.01 14.92 21.18
CA THR A 18 0.57 16.26 20.94
C THR A 18 -0.39 17.40 21.29
N LYS A 19 -1.59 17.09 21.80
CA LYS A 19 -2.67 18.06 22.02
C LYS A 19 -2.30 19.23 22.94
N TYR A 20 -1.51 18.97 23.97
CA TYR A 20 -1.15 19.94 25.01
C TYR A 20 0.25 20.55 24.84
N MET A 21 0.92 20.26 23.71
CA MET A 21 2.25 20.79 23.40
C MET A 21 2.17 22.22 22.85
N THR A 22 3.26 22.98 23.01
CA THR A 22 3.42 24.27 22.31
C THR A 22 3.51 24.04 20.79
N SER A 23 3.23 25.09 19.99
CA SER A 23 3.21 24.97 18.52
C SER A 23 4.52 24.40 17.95
N ALA A 24 5.68 24.91 18.40
CA ALA A 24 6.99 24.43 17.95
C ALA A 24 7.24 22.96 18.34
N GLN A 25 7.04 22.63 19.62
CA GLN A 25 7.21 21.26 20.12
C GLN A 25 6.28 20.26 19.43
N ARG A 26 5.06 20.70 19.09
CA ARG A 26 4.07 19.88 18.39
C ARG A 26 4.52 19.55 16.98
N VAL A 27 5.09 20.51 16.25
CA VAL A 27 5.59 20.27 14.89
C VAL A 27 6.72 19.25 14.90
N ASP A 28 7.69 19.42 15.80
CA ASP A 28 8.82 18.50 15.92
C ASP A 28 8.35 17.09 16.32
N SER A 29 7.49 17.00 17.34
CA SER A 29 6.97 15.71 17.81
C SER A 29 6.11 15.00 16.76
N LEU A 30 5.29 15.72 16.00
CA LEU A 30 4.53 15.12 14.90
C LEU A 30 5.45 14.64 13.78
N THR A 31 6.50 15.40 13.47
CA THR A 31 7.49 15.01 12.47
C THR A 31 8.17 13.71 12.88
N ASP A 32 8.67 13.64 14.12
CA ASP A 32 9.32 12.43 14.66
C ASP A 32 8.37 11.22 14.66
N LEU A 33 7.12 11.40 15.09
CA LEU A 33 6.12 10.33 15.08
C LEU A 33 5.84 9.82 13.67
N VAL A 34 5.72 10.72 12.69
CA VAL A 34 5.48 10.35 11.28
C VAL A 34 6.71 9.68 10.66
N LEU A 35 7.92 10.15 10.97
CA LEU A 35 9.17 9.53 10.52
C LEU A 35 9.33 8.12 11.08
N SER A 36 9.12 7.94 12.39
CA SER A 36 9.12 6.62 13.03
C SER A 36 8.07 5.71 12.40
N TYR A 37 6.84 6.21 12.22
CA TYR A 37 5.76 5.45 11.61
C TYR A 37 6.11 4.96 10.20
N ASN A 38 6.71 5.83 9.38
CA ASN A 38 7.13 5.48 8.03
C ASN A 38 8.30 4.48 8.03
N SER A 39 9.25 4.61 8.97
CA SER A 39 10.34 3.65 9.15
C SER A 39 9.81 2.27 9.52
N ASP A 40 8.99 2.21 10.58
CA ASP A 40 8.36 0.98 11.04
C ASP A 40 7.56 0.33 9.91
N LYS A 41 6.82 1.14 9.16
CA LYS A 41 6.07 0.67 8.00
C LYS A 41 7.01 0.03 6.98
N HIS A 42 8.09 0.71 6.60
CA HIS A 42 9.06 0.19 5.63
C HIS A 42 9.66 -1.15 6.10
N ASP A 43 10.00 -1.25 7.38
CA ASP A 43 10.61 -2.45 7.95
C ASP A 43 9.66 -3.65 7.96
N HIS A 44 8.37 -3.42 8.22
CA HIS A 44 7.33 -4.46 8.23
C HIS A 44 6.66 -4.69 6.86
N MET A 45 6.95 -3.86 5.85
CA MET A 45 6.35 -3.98 4.50
C MET A 45 6.52 -5.38 3.90
N PRO A 46 7.69 -6.05 3.96
CA PRO A 46 7.86 -7.39 3.39
C PRO A 46 6.90 -8.42 3.99
N GLU A 47 6.84 -8.51 5.32
CA GLU A 47 5.99 -9.46 6.04
C GLU A 47 4.50 -9.19 5.76
N LEU A 48 4.12 -7.91 5.75
CA LEU A 48 2.75 -7.50 5.44
C LEU A 48 2.33 -7.88 4.01
N LEU A 49 3.21 -7.66 3.03
CA LEU A 49 2.94 -8.00 1.64
C LEU A 49 2.84 -9.52 1.43
N LEU A 50 3.72 -10.30 2.09
CA LEU A 50 3.64 -11.76 2.06
C LEU A 50 2.32 -12.28 2.64
N ALA A 51 1.93 -11.78 3.81
CA ALA A 51 0.66 -12.15 4.45
C ALA A 51 -0.54 -11.78 3.56
N LYS A 52 -0.51 -10.59 2.94
CA LYS A 52 -1.56 -10.14 2.01
C LYS A 52 -1.62 -10.98 0.74
N MET A 53 -0.47 -11.31 0.16
CA MET A 53 -0.41 -12.13 -1.04
C MET A 53 -0.99 -13.53 -0.76
N ALA A 54 -0.65 -14.13 0.38
CA ALA A 54 -1.20 -15.41 0.81
C ALA A 54 -2.73 -15.34 1.01
N ALA A 55 -3.22 -14.29 1.68
CA ALA A 55 -4.65 -14.07 1.89
C ALA A 55 -5.41 -13.84 0.59
N ALA A 56 -4.90 -12.98 -0.30
CA ALA A 56 -5.51 -12.67 -1.59
C ALA A 56 -5.54 -13.91 -2.50
N THR A 57 -4.44 -14.67 -2.55
CA THR A 57 -4.37 -15.91 -3.34
C THR A 57 -5.37 -16.95 -2.84
N ARG A 58 -5.46 -17.15 -1.52
CA ARG A 58 -6.46 -18.04 -0.92
C ARG A 58 -7.88 -17.59 -1.27
N ARG A 59 -8.16 -16.29 -1.13
CA ARG A 59 -9.49 -15.74 -1.39
C ARG A 59 -9.90 -15.91 -2.85
N VAL A 60 -8.98 -15.75 -3.79
CA VAL A 60 -9.21 -16.02 -5.22
C VAL A 60 -9.56 -17.49 -5.45
N SER A 61 -8.86 -18.42 -4.79
CA SER A 61 -9.15 -19.87 -4.87
C SER A 61 -10.55 -20.20 -4.35
N GLU A 62 -10.85 -19.75 -3.12
CA GLU A 62 -12.16 -19.98 -2.49
C GLU A 62 -13.32 -19.47 -3.36
N LEU A 63 -13.18 -18.26 -3.91
CA LEU A 63 -14.20 -17.67 -4.78
C LEU A 63 -14.29 -18.34 -6.16
N ALA A 64 -13.18 -18.91 -6.66
CA ALA A 64 -13.19 -19.70 -7.88
C ALA A 64 -13.93 -21.04 -7.68
N GLU A 65 -13.69 -21.72 -6.55
CA GLU A 65 -14.41 -22.93 -6.16
C GLU A 65 -15.91 -22.65 -5.92
N GLU A 66 -16.24 -21.56 -5.21
CA GLU A 66 -17.63 -21.13 -4.99
C GLU A 66 -18.33 -20.82 -6.32
N GLN A 67 -17.65 -20.14 -7.25
CA GLN A 67 -18.21 -19.88 -8.58
C GLN A 67 -18.43 -21.18 -9.36
N GLN A 68 -17.45 -22.08 -9.37
CA GLN A 68 -17.55 -23.34 -10.11
C GLN A 68 -18.70 -24.21 -9.57
N ALA A 69 -18.87 -24.30 -8.26
CA ALA A 69 -19.97 -25.04 -7.65
C ALA A 69 -21.35 -24.50 -8.05
N LEU A 70 -21.49 -23.17 -8.17
CA LEU A 70 -22.72 -22.54 -8.65
C LEU A 70 -22.96 -22.78 -10.14
N LEU A 71 -21.90 -22.75 -10.95
CA LEU A 71 -21.97 -23.04 -12.38
C LEU A 71 -22.39 -24.48 -12.64
N ASP A 72 -21.79 -25.43 -11.93
CA ASP A 72 -22.10 -26.86 -12.02
C ASP A 72 -23.56 -27.14 -11.63
N LYS A 73 -24.06 -26.46 -10.59
CA LYS A 73 -25.46 -26.56 -10.15
C LYS A 73 -26.45 -26.16 -11.25
N HIS A 74 -26.08 -25.19 -12.09
CA HIS A 74 -26.94 -24.63 -13.13
C HIS A 74 -26.58 -25.09 -14.55
N GLY A 75 -25.55 -25.93 -14.71
CA GLY A 75 -25.09 -26.42 -16.02
C GLY A 75 -24.55 -25.32 -16.94
N LEU A 76 -23.96 -24.27 -16.38
CA LEU A 76 -23.48 -23.10 -17.12
C LEU A 76 -21.95 -23.09 -17.22
N ALA A 77 -21.43 -22.43 -18.25
CA ALA A 77 -20.01 -22.13 -18.39
C ALA A 77 -19.65 -20.77 -17.74
N VAL A 78 -18.35 -20.53 -17.53
CA VAL A 78 -17.88 -19.28 -16.91
C VAL A 78 -18.14 -18.08 -17.83
N GLU A 79 -18.07 -18.30 -19.14
CA GLU A 79 -18.28 -17.31 -20.19
C GLU A 79 -19.71 -16.74 -20.15
N ASP A 80 -20.69 -17.60 -19.88
CA ASP A 80 -22.12 -17.24 -19.81
C ASP A 80 -22.39 -16.22 -18.70
N VAL A 81 -21.58 -16.23 -17.62
CA VAL A 81 -21.72 -15.27 -16.51
C VAL A 81 -21.38 -13.85 -16.95
N GLY A 82 -20.49 -13.68 -17.92
CA GLY A 82 -20.18 -12.37 -18.50
C GLY A 82 -21.40 -11.74 -19.17
N GLU A 83 -22.16 -12.55 -19.92
CA GLU A 83 -23.40 -12.12 -20.57
C GLU A 83 -24.50 -11.81 -19.54
N LEU A 84 -24.63 -12.65 -18.50
CA LEU A 84 -25.56 -12.41 -17.40
C LEU A 84 -25.27 -11.10 -16.66
N VAL A 85 -24.01 -10.71 -16.51
CA VAL A 85 -23.65 -9.41 -15.90
C VAL A 85 -24.16 -8.25 -16.75
N GLU A 86 -24.00 -8.31 -18.08
CA GLU A 86 -24.49 -7.26 -18.98
C GLU A 86 -26.03 -7.24 -19.03
N GLU A 87 -26.68 -8.41 -19.03
CA GLU A 87 -28.14 -8.53 -18.93
C GLU A 87 -28.66 -7.82 -17.67
N LEU A 88 -28.07 -8.11 -16.50
CA LEU A 88 -28.47 -7.49 -15.23
C LEU A 88 -28.21 -5.98 -15.21
N LYS A 89 -27.16 -5.49 -15.87
CA LYS A 89 -26.91 -4.04 -16.01
C LYS A 89 -27.99 -3.37 -16.85
N LEU A 90 -28.34 -3.96 -17.99
CA LEU A 90 -29.41 -3.43 -18.86
C LEU A 90 -30.76 -3.44 -18.14
N LEU A 91 -31.07 -4.52 -17.40
CA LEU A 91 -32.26 -4.62 -16.57
C LEU A 91 -32.27 -3.57 -15.45
N ALA A 92 -31.13 -3.32 -14.80
CA ALA A 92 -31.02 -2.27 -13.78
C ALA A 92 -31.28 -0.88 -14.37
N VAL A 93 -30.79 -0.61 -15.59
CA VAL A 93 -31.04 0.65 -16.29
C VAL A 93 -32.52 0.79 -16.66
N SER A 94 -33.15 -0.26 -17.22
CA SER A 94 -34.57 -0.23 -17.60
C SER A 94 -35.45 0.02 -16.38
N LEU A 95 -35.24 -0.70 -15.27
CA LEU A 95 -35.98 -0.52 -14.02
C LEU A 95 -35.72 0.82 -13.31
N SER A 96 -34.59 1.48 -13.62
CA SER A 96 -34.27 2.82 -13.10
C SER A 96 -34.95 3.93 -13.90
N THR A 97 -35.31 3.70 -15.16
CA THR A 97 -36.15 4.64 -15.91
C THR A 97 -37.57 4.61 -15.33
N ARG A 98 -38.28 5.73 -15.33
CA ARG A 98 -39.65 5.83 -14.76
C ARG A 98 -40.67 4.92 -15.46
N ASP A 99 -40.29 4.33 -16.58
CA ASP A 99 -41.10 3.42 -17.38
C ASP A 99 -40.99 1.99 -16.84
N LEU A 100 -41.63 1.71 -15.70
CA LEU A 100 -42.14 0.37 -15.43
C LEU A 100 -43.26 0.12 -16.45
N ARG A 101 -42.88 -0.31 -17.65
CA ARG A 101 -43.79 -0.59 -18.76
C ARG A 101 -44.79 -1.66 -18.34
N SER A 102 -45.92 -1.65 -19.05
CA SER A 102 -47.20 -2.26 -18.69
C SER A 102 -47.23 -3.80 -18.74
N ASP A 103 -46.11 -4.43 -19.03
CA ASP A 103 -45.92 -5.88 -19.12
C ASP A 103 -45.53 -6.43 -17.75
N GLY A 104 -46.32 -7.39 -17.24
CA GLY A 104 -46.17 -7.95 -15.89
C GLY A 104 -44.78 -8.51 -15.54
N SER A 105 -43.92 -8.74 -16.54
CA SER A 105 -42.51 -9.13 -16.41
C SER A 105 -41.67 -8.12 -15.60
N ASP A 106 -41.74 -6.83 -15.94
CA ASP A 106 -40.98 -5.78 -15.23
C ASP A 106 -41.43 -5.63 -13.77
N LEU A 107 -42.70 -5.91 -13.52
CA LEU A 107 -43.27 -5.89 -12.18
C LEU A 107 -42.79 -7.08 -11.34
N ARG A 108 -42.69 -8.29 -11.92
CA ARG A 108 -42.08 -9.48 -11.27
C ARG A 108 -40.63 -9.18 -10.89
N ASN A 109 -39.82 -8.70 -11.83
CA ASN A 109 -38.42 -8.34 -11.61
C ASN A 109 -38.25 -7.24 -10.54
N ALA A 110 -39.12 -6.22 -10.55
CA ALA A 110 -39.08 -5.16 -9.54
C ALA A 110 -39.45 -5.67 -8.14
N ILE A 111 -40.37 -6.63 -8.03
CA ILE A 111 -40.74 -7.27 -6.76
C ILE A 111 -39.57 -8.08 -6.21
N GLU A 112 -38.94 -8.92 -7.03
CA GLU A 112 -37.78 -9.72 -6.65
C GLU A 112 -36.61 -8.84 -6.17
N LEU A 113 -36.31 -7.76 -6.90
CA LEU A 113 -35.21 -6.86 -6.55
C LEU A 113 -35.42 -6.16 -5.19
N VAL A 114 -36.66 -5.73 -4.91
CA VAL A 114 -37.01 -5.07 -3.63
C VAL A 114 -37.01 -6.09 -2.50
N SER A 115 -37.52 -7.31 -2.73
CA SER A 115 -37.46 -8.41 -1.76
C SER A 115 -36.02 -8.78 -1.40
N ASP A 116 -35.15 -8.96 -2.40
CA ASP A 116 -33.73 -9.22 -2.13
C ASP A 116 -33.07 -8.09 -1.34
N SER A 117 -33.34 -6.84 -1.71
CA SER A 117 -32.82 -5.67 -1.01
C SER A 117 -33.26 -5.64 0.46
N LEU A 118 -34.53 -6.00 0.71
CA LEU A 118 -35.10 -6.12 2.04
C LEU A 118 -34.37 -7.21 2.84
N ARG A 119 -34.20 -8.41 2.28
CA ARG A 119 -33.53 -9.55 2.90
C ARG A 119 -32.08 -9.24 3.26
N VAL A 120 -31.32 -8.64 2.34
CA VAL A 120 -29.93 -8.21 2.58
C VAL A 120 -29.85 -7.18 3.71
N ARG A 121 -30.75 -6.20 3.74
CA ARG A 121 -30.76 -5.17 4.79
C ARG A 121 -31.20 -5.72 6.13
N GLN A 122 -32.18 -6.62 6.19
CA GLN A 122 -32.57 -7.33 7.41
C GLN A 122 -31.40 -8.12 7.99
N ALA A 123 -30.69 -8.89 7.17
CA ALA A 123 -29.49 -9.60 7.60
C ALA A 123 -28.37 -8.65 8.06
N SER A 124 -28.22 -7.50 7.40
CA SER A 124 -27.20 -6.49 7.75
C SER A 124 -27.45 -5.83 9.11
N VAL A 125 -28.72 -5.69 9.54
CA VAL A 125 -29.08 -5.11 10.85
C VAL A 125 -28.48 -5.94 11.99
N SER A 126 -28.48 -7.27 11.87
CA SER A 126 -27.95 -8.17 12.90
C SER A 126 -26.47 -8.50 12.69
N ARG A 127 -26.04 -8.73 11.45
CA ARG A 127 -24.70 -9.30 11.15
C ARG A 127 -23.61 -8.26 10.90
N VAL A 128 -23.95 -7.07 10.39
CA VAL A 128 -22.95 -6.10 9.87
C VAL A 128 -22.93 -4.79 10.67
N ALA A 129 -24.05 -4.37 11.23
CA ALA A 129 -24.17 -3.08 11.87
C ALA A 129 -23.48 -3.02 13.24
N SER A 130 -22.29 -2.43 13.28
CA SER A 130 -21.47 -2.28 14.49
C SER A 130 -22.04 -1.27 15.49
N THR A 131 -22.68 -0.19 15.03
CA THR A 131 -23.17 0.90 15.90
C THR A 131 -24.70 0.98 16.00
N PRO A 132 -25.25 1.50 17.12
CA PRO A 132 -26.68 1.78 17.24
C PRO A 132 -27.22 2.72 16.15
N LYS A 133 -26.44 3.72 15.74
CA LYS A 133 -26.80 4.65 14.66
C LYS A 133 -26.93 3.94 13.32
N GLN A 134 -25.99 3.06 12.98
CA GLN A 134 -26.05 2.24 11.76
C GLN A 134 -27.27 1.30 11.79
N ARG A 135 -27.52 0.62 12.92
CA ARG A 135 -28.70 -0.24 13.10
C ARG A 135 -30.00 0.53 12.88
N ALA A 136 -30.13 1.73 13.47
CA ALA A 136 -31.31 2.58 13.29
C ALA A 136 -31.51 3.00 11.82
N LYS A 137 -30.44 3.37 11.12
CA LYS A 137 -30.49 3.72 9.68
C LYS A 137 -30.96 2.53 8.84
N LEU A 138 -30.38 1.34 9.04
CA LEU A 138 -30.78 0.14 8.30
C LEU A 138 -32.23 -0.26 8.56
N ARG A 139 -32.70 -0.17 9.81
CA ARG A 139 -34.12 -0.43 10.15
C ARG A 139 -35.07 0.51 9.41
N ARG A 140 -34.73 1.79 9.26
CA ARG A 140 -35.53 2.75 8.45
C ARG A 140 -35.61 2.33 6.99
N LEU A 141 -34.50 1.86 6.41
CA LEU A 141 -34.47 1.37 5.04
C LEU A 141 -35.30 0.08 4.87
N VAL A 142 -35.24 -0.83 5.84
CA VAL A 142 -36.10 -2.04 5.88
C VAL A 142 -37.58 -1.66 5.85
N VAL A 143 -38.01 -0.68 6.65
CA VAL A 143 -39.39 -0.19 6.65
C VAL A 143 -39.77 0.42 5.29
N ALA A 144 -38.86 1.18 4.68
CA ALA A 144 -39.09 1.77 3.36
C ALA A 144 -39.23 0.70 2.26
N ASP A 145 -38.40 -0.35 2.30
CA ASP A 145 -38.49 -1.47 1.35
C ASP A 145 -39.77 -2.25 1.53
N LYS A 146 -40.20 -2.57 2.77
CA LYS A 146 -41.50 -3.22 3.02
C LYS A 146 -42.66 -2.41 2.43
N LYS A 147 -42.64 -1.08 2.61
CA LYS A 147 -43.65 -0.19 2.03
C LYS A 147 -43.62 -0.22 0.50
N LYS A 148 -42.42 -0.24 -0.10
CA LYS A 148 -42.24 -0.33 -1.57
C LYS A 148 -42.72 -1.68 -2.10
N LEU A 149 -42.38 -2.78 -1.43
CA LEU A 149 -42.79 -4.14 -1.76
C LEU A 149 -44.32 -4.25 -1.77
N ASN A 150 -44.99 -3.82 -0.69
CA ASN A 150 -46.45 -3.82 -0.61
C ASN A 150 -47.09 -3.03 -1.75
N LYS A 151 -46.54 -1.87 -2.12
CA LYS A 151 -47.03 -1.08 -3.25
C LYS A 151 -46.91 -1.83 -4.58
N LEU A 152 -45.80 -2.54 -4.81
CA LEU A 152 -45.60 -3.34 -6.02
C LEU A 152 -46.51 -4.57 -6.05
N LEU A 153 -46.70 -5.25 -4.91
CA LEU A 153 -47.62 -6.38 -4.78
C LEU A 153 -49.07 -5.97 -5.05
N SER A 154 -49.52 -4.81 -4.52
CA SER A 154 -50.86 -4.28 -4.83
C SER A 154 -51.03 -3.99 -6.32
N ARG A 155 -50.00 -3.44 -6.99
CA ARG A 155 -50.03 -3.21 -8.44
C ARG A 155 -50.06 -4.55 -9.19
N TYR A 156 -49.32 -5.55 -8.73
CA TYR A 156 -49.28 -6.87 -9.37
C TYR A 156 -50.62 -7.58 -9.27
N GLN A 157 -51.25 -7.54 -8.10
CA GLN A 157 -52.60 -8.05 -7.90
C GLN A 157 -53.62 -7.34 -8.79
N GLN A 158 -53.53 -6.01 -8.95
CA GLN A 158 -54.41 -5.26 -9.84
C GLN A 158 -54.24 -5.66 -11.32
N THR A 159 -53.02 -5.96 -11.75
CA THR A 159 -52.73 -6.29 -13.16
C THR A 159 -53.02 -7.75 -13.49
N THR A 160 -52.77 -8.69 -12.57
CA THR A 160 -52.81 -10.13 -12.83
C THR A 160 -53.96 -10.86 -12.12
N GLY A 161 -54.58 -10.24 -11.12
CA GLY A 161 -55.60 -10.86 -10.27
C GLY A 161 -55.06 -11.84 -9.22
N VAL A 162 -53.76 -12.16 -9.24
CA VAL A 162 -53.14 -13.11 -8.31
C VAL A 162 -52.78 -12.40 -7.02
N LEU A 163 -53.30 -12.90 -5.88
CA LEU A 163 -52.89 -12.45 -4.56
C LEU A 163 -51.60 -13.17 -4.15
N ILE A 164 -50.61 -12.39 -3.74
CA ILE A 164 -49.31 -12.90 -3.29
C ILE A 164 -49.11 -12.52 -1.84
N ASP A 165 -48.71 -13.49 -1.03
CA ASP A 165 -48.35 -13.26 0.37
C ASP A 165 -47.08 -12.40 0.47
N ALA A 166 -47.19 -11.27 1.17
CA ALA A 166 -46.11 -10.31 1.32
C ALA A 166 -44.98 -10.84 2.19
N ASP A 167 -45.28 -11.69 3.18
CA ASP A 167 -44.27 -12.26 4.06
C ASP A 167 -43.50 -13.39 3.34
N ALA A 168 -44.17 -14.30 2.63
CA ALA A 168 -43.51 -15.29 1.77
C ALA A 168 -42.61 -14.63 0.70
N CYS A 169 -43.08 -13.55 0.08
CA CYS A 169 -42.28 -12.76 -0.86
C CYS A 169 -41.06 -12.11 -0.21
N ALA A 170 -41.19 -11.59 1.02
CA ALA A 170 -40.08 -11.00 1.75
C ALA A 170 -38.97 -12.02 2.07
N ASP A 171 -39.33 -13.30 2.20
CA ASP A 171 -38.40 -14.42 2.39
C ASP A 171 -37.80 -14.94 1.08
N GLY A 172 -38.27 -14.44 -0.07
CA GLY A 172 -37.75 -14.78 -1.40
C GLY A 172 -38.48 -15.93 -2.09
N HIS A 173 -39.68 -16.29 -1.63
CA HIS A 173 -40.54 -17.27 -2.29
C HIS A 173 -41.51 -16.57 -3.23
N PHE A 174 -41.41 -16.88 -4.53
CA PHE A 174 -42.22 -16.24 -5.57
C PHE A 174 -43.05 -17.27 -6.32
N PRO A 175 -44.35 -17.02 -6.58
CA PRO A 175 -45.22 -17.99 -7.27
C PRO A 175 -44.76 -18.33 -8.69
N TRP A 176 -44.14 -17.38 -9.39
CA TRP A 176 -43.64 -17.60 -10.74
C TRP A 176 -42.31 -18.35 -10.76
N HIS A 177 -41.63 -18.58 -9.62
CA HIS A 177 -40.46 -19.46 -9.59
C HIS A 177 -40.82 -20.92 -9.88
N GLU A 178 -42.04 -21.35 -9.57
CA GLU A 178 -42.53 -22.69 -9.89
C GLU A 178 -42.79 -22.88 -11.41
N GLU A 179 -42.95 -21.78 -12.17
CA GLU A 179 -43.03 -21.82 -13.64
C GLU A 179 -41.67 -22.18 -14.27
N TYR A 180 -40.55 -21.93 -13.58
CA TYR A 180 -39.20 -22.29 -14.00
C TYR A 180 -38.84 -23.67 -13.44
N SER A 181 -39.22 -24.73 -14.16
CA SER A 181 -38.78 -26.11 -13.88
C SER A 181 -37.24 -26.25 -13.89
N ALA A 182 -36.69 -27.39 -13.46
CA ALA A 182 -35.25 -27.69 -13.33
C ALA A 182 -34.40 -27.57 -14.63
N VAL A 183 -35.02 -27.24 -15.77
CA VAL A 183 -34.39 -26.98 -17.09
C VAL A 183 -34.80 -25.59 -17.64
N GLY A 184 -35.48 -24.77 -16.83
CA GLY A 184 -36.00 -23.46 -17.19
C GLY A 184 -34.97 -22.33 -17.06
N PRO A 185 -35.30 -21.12 -17.56
CA PRO A 185 -34.46 -19.93 -17.38
C PRO A 185 -34.13 -19.68 -15.90
N LEU A 186 -32.89 -19.24 -15.62
CA LEU A 186 -32.46 -18.86 -14.27
C LEU A 186 -33.35 -17.77 -13.69
N SER A 187 -33.71 -17.90 -12.41
CA SER A 187 -34.38 -16.82 -11.68
C SER A 187 -33.47 -15.60 -11.51
N LEU A 188 -34.03 -14.41 -11.28
CA LEU A 188 -33.24 -13.20 -11.08
C LEU A 188 -32.32 -13.33 -9.85
N SER A 189 -32.78 -14.02 -8.80
CA SER A 189 -31.99 -14.28 -7.60
C SER A 189 -30.78 -15.17 -7.88
N GLU A 190 -30.93 -16.20 -8.72
CA GLU A 190 -29.83 -17.08 -9.13
C GLU A 190 -28.84 -16.36 -10.05
N LYS A 191 -29.33 -15.62 -11.05
CA LYS A 191 -28.48 -14.76 -11.91
C LYS A 191 -27.65 -13.79 -11.06
N ARG A 192 -28.29 -13.15 -10.08
CA ARG A 192 -27.62 -12.23 -9.16
C ARG A 192 -26.56 -12.93 -8.31
N ALA A 193 -26.86 -14.09 -7.74
CA ALA A 193 -25.91 -14.83 -6.92
C ALA A 193 -24.65 -15.21 -7.73
N LEU A 194 -24.82 -15.70 -8.96
CA LEU A 194 -23.73 -16.00 -9.89
C LEU A 194 -22.89 -14.76 -10.19
N CYS A 195 -23.54 -13.65 -10.56
CA CYS A 195 -22.88 -12.38 -10.86
C CYS A 195 -22.15 -11.81 -9.63
N ASP A 196 -22.74 -11.89 -8.44
CA ASP A 196 -22.13 -11.41 -7.19
C ASP A 196 -20.84 -12.16 -6.87
N VAL A 197 -20.83 -13.49 -6.99
CA VAL A 197 -19.63 -14.31 -6.76
C VAL A 197 -18.56 -14.03 -7.85
N TYR A 198 -18.97 -13.95 -9.12
CA TYR A 198 -18.07 -13.60 -10.21
C TYR A 198 -17.40 -12.23 -10.01
N MET A 199 -18.17 -11.21 -9.62
CA MET A 199 -17.64 -9.87 -9.36
C MET A 199 -16.73 -9.83 -8.13
N LYS A 200 -17.07 -10.58 -7.07
CA LYS A 200 -16.18 -10.75 -5.91
C LYS A 200 -14.86 -11.41 -6.30
N ARG A 201 -14.90 -12.45 -7.15
CA ARG A 201 -13.69 -13.14 -7.63
C ARG A 201 -12.80 -12.19 -8.42
N ARG A 202 -13.38 -11.43 -9.36
CA ARG A 202 -12.64 -10.42 -10.13
C ARG A 202 -11.98 -9.39 -9.22
N ARG A 203 -12.71 -8.87 -8.24
CA ARG A 203 -12.16 -7.92 -7.26
C ARG A 203 -11.00 -8.52 -6.45
N ALA A 204 -11.13 -9.77 -6.01
CA ALA A 204 -10.05 -10.47 -5.30
C ALA A 204 -8.81 -10.70 -6.19
N GLN A 205 -9.02 -10.94 -7.50
CA GLN A 205 -7.92 -11.04 -8.47
C GLN A 205 -7.21 -9.69 -8.66
N GLU A 206 -7.96 -8.60 -8.79
CA GLU A 206 -7.41 -7.24 -8.85
C GLU A 206 -6.57 -6.93 -7.60
N GLU A 207 -7.09 -7.25 -6.41
CA GLU A 207 -6.36 -7.06 -5.14
C GLU A 207 -5.05 -7.88 -5.11
N ARG A 208 -5.08 -9.13 -5.55
CA ARG A 208 -3.86 -9.97 -5.66
C ARG A 208 -2.85 -9.34 -6.60
N ASP A 209 -3.29 -8.86 -7.77
CA ASP A 209 -2.41 -8.29 -8.78
C ASP A 209 -1.81 -6.94 -8.32
N ILE A 210 -2.58 -6.13 -7.58
CA ILE A 210 -2.06 -4.93 -6.92
C ILE A 210 -0.99 -5.30 -5.90
N VAL A 211 -1.22 -6.28 -5.04
CA VAL A 211 -0.21 -6.73 -4.05
C VAL A 211 1.05 -7.23 -4.76
N LYS A 212 0.91 -7.95 -5.87
CA LYS A 212 2.05 -8.38 -6.70
C LYS A 212 2.87 -7.19 -7.19
N GLN A 213 2.21 -6.16 -7.73
CA GLN A 213 2.89 -4.94 -8.19
C GLN A 213 3.56 -4.19 -7.03
N GLU A 214 2.95 -4.15 -5.84
CA GLU A 214 3.56 -3.58 -4.64
C GLU A 214 4.85 -4.33 -4.27
N MET A 215 4.84 -5.67 -4.33
CA MET A 215 6.03 -6.51 -4.07
C MET A 215 7.14 -6.26 -5.10
N GLU A 216 6.80 -6.20 -6.39
CA GLU A 216 7.76 -5.90 -7.47
C GLU A 216 8.41 -4.52 -7.29
N ARG A 217 7.62 -3.51 -6.91
CA ARG A 217 8.14 -2.17 -6.61
C ARG A 217 9.08 -2.16 -5.41
N LEU A 218 8.76 -2.91 -4.36
CA LEU A 218 9.62 -3.03 -3.18
C LEU A 218 10.99 -3.64 -3.54
N LEU A 219 10.98 -4.72 -4.33
CA LEU A 219 12.21 -5.37 -4.81
C LEU A 219 13.03 -4.43 -5.70
N THR A 220 12.38 -3.71 -6.61
CA THR A 220 13.03 -2.75 -7.51
C THR A 220 13.70 -1.63 -6.73
N TYR A 221 13.00 -1.08 -5.73
CA TYR A 221 13.55 -0.06 -4.83
C TYR A 221 14.73 -0.60 -4.03
N GLY A 222 14.62 -1.81 -3.48
CA GLY A 222 15.70 -2.46 -2.76
C GLY A 222 16.95 -2.64 -3.62
N SER A 223 16.80 -3.12 -4.86
CA SER A 223 17.91 -3.24 -5.81
C SER A 223 18.57 -1.90 -6.07
N TYR A 224 17.78 -0.86 -6.36
CA TYR A 224 18.30 0.48 -6.61
C TYR A 224 19.10 1.04 -5.42
N VAL A 225 18.58 0.89 -4.20
CA VAL A 225 19.29 1.34 -2.99
C VAL A 225 20.60 0.56 -2.81
N MET A 226 20.58 -0.75 -3.05
CA MET A 226 21.81 -1.56 -3.00
C MET A 226 22.84 -1.12 -4.03
N ASP A 227 22.44 -0.84 -5.27
CA ASP A 227 23.33 -0.36 -6.32
C ASP A 227 23.96 0.98 -5.94
N VAL A 228 23.19 1.92 -5.39
CA VAL A 228 23.70 3.21 -4.90
C VAL A 228 24.69 3.02 -3.75
N LEU A 229 24.44 2.08 -2.85
CA LEU A 229 25.35 1.79 -1.73
C LEU A 229 26.64 1.13 -2.22
N LEU A 230 26.55 0.22 -3.19
CA LEU A 230 27.72 -0.41 -3.83
C LEU A 230 28.57 0.64 -4.55
N GLN A 231 27.95 1.52 -5.35
CA GLN A 231 28.66 2.60 -6.02
C GLN A 231 29.38 3.51 -5.01
N LYS A 232 28.71 3.89 -3.92
CA LYS A 232 29.36 4.71 -2.87
C LYS A 232 30.53 4.00 -2.21
N LEU A 233 30.46 2.68 -2.07
CA LEU A 233 31.55 1.88 -1.51
C LEU A 233 32.73 1.82 -2.49
N GLU A 234 32.47 1.64 -3.78
CA GLU A 234 33.48 1.67 -4.84
C GLU A 234 34.16 3.04 -4.95
N ASP A 235 33.38 4.12 -4.99
CA ASP A 235 33.87 5.50 -4.98
C ASP A 235 34.75 5.75 -3.74
N TYR A 236 34.33 5.26 -2.57
CA TYR A 236 35.12 5.37 -1.35
C TYR A 236 36.47 4.64 -1.50
N GLN A 237 36.49 3.43 -2.04
CA GLN A 237 37.72 2.69 -2.28
C GLN A 237 38.63 3.42 -3.27
N LEU A 238 38.07 3.93 -4.37
CA LEU A 238 38.82 4.61 -5.43
C LEU A 238 39.34 5.98 -4.97
N ILE A 239 38.51 6.81 -4.34
CA ILE A 239 38.86 8.20 -4.01
C ILE A 239 39.71 8.27 -2.73
N VAL A 240 39.37 7.46 -1.73
CA VAL A 240 39.91 7.62 -0.36
C VAL A 240 40.98 6.59 -0.03
N LEU A 241 40.90 5.37 -0.58
CA LEU A 241 41.82 4.28 -0.25
C LEU A 241 42.82 3.92 -1.37
N SER A 242 42.60 4.40 -2.59
CA SER A 242 43.55 4.22 -3.69
C SER A 242 44.79 5.07 -3.49
N HIS A 243 45.97 4.44 -3.53
CA HIS A 243 47.23 5.16 -3.38
C HIS A 243 47.43 6.22 -4.48
N GLY A 244 47.12 5.88 -5.73
CA GLY A 244 47.25 6.80 -6.87
C GLY A 244 46.34 8.03 -6.76
N ALA A 245 45.08 7.84 -6.36
CA ALA A 245 44.14 8.95 -6.19
C ALA A 245 44.55 9.89 -5.05
N VAL A 246 44.98 9.34 -3.91
CA VAL A 246 45.45 10.13 -2.77
C VAL A 246 46.75 10.87 -3.11
N MET A 247 47.68 10.24 -3.82
CA MET A 247 48.90 10.87 -4.31
C MET A 247 48.59 12.01 -5.28
N ALA A 248 47.75 11.77 -6.29
CA ALA A 248 47.34 12.81 -7.24
C ALA A 248 46.67 13.99 -6.52
N GLY A 249 45.77 13.72 -5.57
CA GLY A 249 45.15 14.77 -4.77
C GLY A 249 46.15 15.53 -3.89
N MET A 250 47.21 14.88 -3.42
CA MET A 250 48.29 15.52 -2.66
C MET A 250 49.08 16.48 -3.56
N VAL A 251 49.49 16.02 -4.75
CA VAL A 251 50.21 16.83 -5.74
C VAL A 251 49.41 18.06 -6.14
N LEU A 252 48.14 17.88 -6.54
CA LEU A 252 47.26 18.99 -6.92
C LEU A 252 47.05 19.99 -5.77
N HIS A 253 47.03 19.51 -4.52
CA HIS A 253 46.93 20.39 -3.37
C HIS A 253 48.22 21.21 -3.17
N GLU A 254 49.38 20.62 -3.40
CA GLU A 254 50.68 21.29 -3.26
C GLU A 254 50.89 22.32 -4.37
N GLU A 255 50.57 21.99 -5.61
CA GLU A 255 50.56 22.92 -6.75
C GLU A 255 49.66 24.14 -6.48
N ALA A 256 48.44 23.93 -5.97
CA ALA A 256 47.51 25.02 -5.64
C ALA A 256 48.01 25.92 -4.49
N ARG A 257 48.99 25.49 -3.69
CA ARG A 257 49.61 26.30 -2.64
C ARG A 257 50.83 27.09 -3.13
N GLY A 258 51.33 26.83 -4.33
CA GLY A 258 52.58 27.42 -4.84
C GLY A 258 53.83 26.94 -4.11
N ASP A 259 53.76 25.80 -3.42
CA ASP A 259 54.90 25.13 -2.77
C ASP A 259 55.55 24.19 -3.78
N ASP A 260 56.45 24.70 -4.62
CA ASP A 260 57.21 23.85 -5.54
C ASP A 260 58.29 23.04 -4.77
N ALA A 261 58.27 21.73 -4.97
CA ALA A 261 59.32 20.73 -4.73
C ALA A 261 59.66 20.23 -3.30
N GLY A 262 59.41 20.98 -2.22
CA GLY A 262 60.00 20.63 -0.91
C GLY A 262 59.37 19.46 -0.10
N ARG A 263 58.20 18.95 -0.49
CA ARG A 263 57.49 17.88 0.26
C ARG A 263 57.45 16.55 -0.48
N LEU A 264 57.33 16.58 -1.81
CA LEU A 264 57.46 15.42 -2.69
C LEU A 264 58.88 14.80 -2.63
N GLN A 265 59.93 15.61 -2.50
CA GLN A 265 61.31 15.13 -2.33
C GLN A 265 61.56 14.35 -1.02
N ARG A 266 60.67 14.44 -0.02
CA ARG A 266 60.76 13.71 1.25
C ARG A 266 60.07 12.35 1.24
N LEU A 267 59.60 11.89 0.07
CA LEU A 267 58.88 10.62 -0.08
C LEU A 267 59.79 9.41 -0.31
N ASP A 268 61.10 9.61 -0.49
CA ASP A 268 62.08 8.54 -0.72
C ASP A 268 62.45 7.75 0.55
N GLU A 269 62.05 8.20 1.75
CA GLU A 269 62.27 7.46 3.00
C GLU A 269 61.13 6.49 3.34
N PRO A 270 61.41 5.19 3.59
CA PRO A 270 60.40 4.19 3.92
C PRO A 270 59.70 4.54 5.25
N GLY A 271 58.40 4.87 5.17
CA GLY A 271 57.55 5.21 6.33
C GLY A 271 57.25 6.70 6.51
N ALA A 272 58.02 7.60 5.89
CA ALA A 272 57.80 9.05 5.98
C ALA A 272 56.53 9.52 5.24
N TYR A 273 56.10 8.75 4.22
CA TYR A 273 54.97 9.08 3.35
C TYR A 273 53.59 8.72 3.93
N ALA A 274 53.49 7.86 4.94
CA ALA A 274 52.21 7.37 5.45
C ALA A 274 51.38 8.47 6.15
N LYS A 275 52.04 9.37 6.89
CA LYS A 275 51.36 10.46 7.60
C LYS A 275 50.75 11.51 6.65
N PRO A 276 51.48 12.06 5.65
CA PRO A 276 50.90 12.93 4.62
C PRO A 276 49.73 12.29 3.88
N LEU A 277 49.86 11.03 3.47
CA LEU A 277 48.80 10.30 2.76
C LEU A 277 47.53 10.13 3.60
N ARG A 278 47.64 9.80 4.89
CA ARG A 278 46.48 9.79 5.80
C ARG A 278 45.75 11.14 5.82
N PHE A 279 46.49 12.23 5.97
CA PHE A 279 45.90 13.56 6.02
C PHE A 279 45.20 13.91 4.71
N GLN A 280 45.79 13.54 3.58
CA GLN A 280 45.18 13.75 2.28
C GLN A 280 43.94 12.87 2.07
N ALA A 281 43.97 11.60 2.49
CA ALA A 281 42.81 10.72 2.46
C ALA A 281 41.64 11.26 3.30
N TYR A 282 41.90 11.80 4.50
CA TYR A 282 40.86 12.47 5.29
C TYR A 282 40.26 13.66 4.55
N ARG A 283 41.09 14.47 3.86
CA ARG A 283 40.61 15.62 3.09
C ARG A 283 39.77 15.20 1.90
N LEU A 284 40.22 14.21 1.13
CA LEU A 284 39.49 13.68 -0.03
C LEU A 284 38.14 13.11 0.40
N TYR A 285 38.08 12.38 1.52
CA TYR A 285 36.82 11.91 2.09
C TYR A 285 35.88 13.08 2.42
N MET A 286 36.38 14.13 3.09
CA MET A 286 35.55 15.29 3.43
C MET A 286 35.06 16.05 2.20
N VAL A 287 35.90 16.21 1.17
CA VAL A 287 35.51 16.85 -0.10
C VAL A 287 34.48 16.01 -0.85
N TRP A 288 34.67 14.70 -0.91
CA TRP A 288 33.72 13.78 -1.54
C TRP A 288 32.37 13.75 -0.82
N ARG A 289 32.37 13.74 0.53
CA ARG A 289 31.14 13.60 1.30
C ARG A 289 30.39 14.92 1.51
N CYS A 290 31.11 16.00 1.78
CA CYS A 290 30.54 17.28 2.22
C CYS A 290 30.83 18.44 1.24
N GLY A 291 31.53 18.19 0.14
CA GLY A 291 32.02 19.25 -0.74
C GLY A 291 33.15 20.07 -0.11
N ARG A 292 33.45 21.24 -0.69
CA ARG A 292 34.50 22.14 -0.16
C ARG A 292 34.00 22.84 1.10
N LEU A 293 34.57 22.44 2.25
CA LEU A 293 34.33 23.14 3.52
C LEU A 293 35.11 24.46 3.54
N GLY A 294 34.40 25.57 3.75
CA GLY A 294 34.98 26.91 3.86
C GLY A 294 35.92 27.07 5.06
N ARG A 295 36.71 28.15 5.07
CA ARG A 295 37.67 28.45 6.14
C ARG A 295 36.94 28.55 7.48
N GLY A 296 37.34 27.73 8.46
CA GLY A 296 36.76 27.73 9.81
C GLY A 296 35.70 26.65 10.06
N ASN A 297 35.15 26.03 9.01
CA ASN A 297 34.19 24.93 9.16
C ASN A 297 34.92 23.57 9.18
N ARG A 298 35.06 22.97 10.37
CA ARG A 298 35.67 21.64 10.55
C ARG A 298 34.61 20.64 10.98
N GLN A 299 34.47 19.56 10.22
CA GLN A 299 33.59 18.44 10.60
C GLN A 299 34.42 17.19 10.92
N PRO A 300 34.00 16.39 11.92
CA PRO A 300 34.66 15.15 12.27
C PRO A 300 34.43 14.08 11.21
N VAL A 301 35.48 13.32 10.87
CA VAL A 301 35.38 12.13 10.01
C VAL A 301 34.82 10.97 10.85
N PRO A 302 33.87 10.17 10.32
CA PRO A 302 33.35 8.99 11.03
C PRO A 302 34.43 8.00 11.44
N SER A 303 34.25 7.36 12.59
CA SER A 303 35.23 6.43 13.18
C SER A 303 35.59 5.27 12.25
N CYS A 304 34.62 4.69 11.56
CA CYS A 304 34.82 3.59 10.60
C CYS A 304 35.78 3.99 9.46
N VAL A 305 35.65 5.21 8.94
CA VAL A 305 36.52 5.76 7.89
C VAL A 305 37.93 6.02 8.44
N VAL A 306 38.02 6.58 9.65
CA VAL A 306 39.32 6.82 10.32
C VAL A 306 40.08 5.52 10.53
N VAL A 307 39.42 4.46 11.01
CA VAL A 307 40.03 3.15 11.21
C VAL A 307 40.52 2.58 9.88
N ASN A 308 39.73 2.65 8.82
CA ASN A 308 40.12 2.14 7.50
C ASN A 308 41.33 2.87 6.92
N ILE A 309 41.35 4.21 6.98
CA ILE A 309 42.48 5.02 6.50
C ILE A 309 43.75 4.71 7.30
N ARG A 310 43.64 4.56 8.64
CA ARG A 310 44.78 4.20 9.49
C ARG A 310 45.28 2.78 9.23
N LYS A 311 44.40 1.83 8.90
CA LYS A 311 44.77 0.48 8.48
C LYS A 311 45.55 0.49 7.16
N LYS A 312 45.15 1.35 6.22
CA LYS A 312 45.81 1.48 4.91
C LYS A 312 47.17 2.19 5.00
N TRP A 313 47.28 3.20 5.85
CA TRP A 313 48.52 3.96 6.08
C TRP A 313 48.81 4.07 7.58
N PRO A 314 49.40 3.04 8.21
CA PRO A 314 49.61 2.98 9.66
C PRO A 314 50.69 3.96 10.13
N SER A 315 50.65 4.32 11.42
CA SER A 315 51.69 5.12 12.07
C SER A 315 52.77 4.17 12.59
N PRO A 316 54.07 4.43 12.38
CA PRO A 316 55.15 3.56 12.86
C PRO A 316 55.06 3.31 14.37
N ASP A 317 54.79 4.37 15.15
CA ASP A 317 54.73 4.31 16.62
C ASP A 317 53.32 4.02 17.15
N GLY A 318 52.35 3.70 16.28
CA GLY A 318 50.94 3.49 16.65
C GLY A 318 50.22 4.71 17.24
N THR A 319 50.89 5.85 17.39
CA THR A 319 50.35 7.06 18.02
C THR A 319 49.63 7.94 16.99
N TYR A 320 48.38 8.31 17.29
CA TYR A 320 47.54 9.14 16.42
C TYR A 320 46.98 10.35 17.17
N VAL A 321 46.93 11.50 16.50
CA VAL A 321 46.24 12.68 17.01
C VAL A 321 44.79 12.65 16.55
N GLY A 322 43.85 12.84 17.48
CA GLY A 322 42.41 12.90 17.22
C GLY A 322 41.97 14.21 16.55
N PHE A 323 40.66 14.34 16.35
CA PHE A 323 40.05 15.57 15.87
C PHE A 323 40.32 16.72 16.86
N LYS A 324 40.77 17.86 16.34
CA LYS A 324 40.94 19.08 17.13
C LYS A 324 39.94 20.11 16.63
N GLU A 325 38.95 20.39 17.47
CA GLU A 325 38.08 21.53 17.30
C GLU A 325 38.92 22.81 17.21
N ARG A 326 38.43 23.79 16.46
CA ARG A 326 39.03 25.11 16.52
C ARG A 326 38.52 25.72 17.82
N THR A 327 39.36 25.75 18.86
CA THR A 327 39.11 26.62 20.00
C THR A 327 38.92 28.04 19.45
N GLU A 328 37.82 28.69 19.82
CA GLU A 328 37.68 30.14 19.68
C GLU A 328 38.83 30.76 20.47
N THR A 329 39.92 31.10 19.77
CA THR A 329 40.85 32.10 20.29
C THR A 329 40.07 33.40 20.33
N LEU A 330 39.69 33.80 21.54
CA LEU A 330 39.27 35.16 21.92
C LEU A 330 40.22 36.21 21.34
#